data_AF-A0A5E4LU31-F1
#
_entry.id   AF-A0A5E4LU31-F1
#
_cell.length_a   1.000
_cell.length_b   1.000
_cell.length_c   1.000
_cell.angle_alpha   90.00
_cell.angle_beta   90.00
_cell.angle_gamma   90.00
#
_symmetry.space_group_name_H-M   'P 1'
#
loop_
_entity.id
_entity.type
_entity.pdbx_description
1 polymer ?
#
loop_
_entity_poly.entity_id
_entity_poly.type
_entity_poly.pdbx_seq_one_letter_code
_entity_poly.pdbx_strand_id
1 'polypeptide(L)'
;MSKLNGVYICPTGIGLKKAGDAAFNPGVKLLAKCTENLIVNPNSVNASDIMELPENGWYTEGSCIDRFLEGEINLQKPKTQNKILMIVNSPVMPVNINGMNQGIWGLGANIEVLGLNTPLRMKTKINSDGSAGGEFTGADELIEQVKNCRKNFDCIALHTFIECPADVASYYFSNGGVNPWGAVEAIVSKYLSNALNKQVVHAPSENESTKVYTRLAVQPHMAPEIVSNCFLFCILKGLHRAPRLVNRGIFGGNVLRNEDIDFLVTPHGCWGRPHEAACKLGIPIIVVEEDTTIFSDGFEYPSYKNLIFVKNYLECAGLLQCMNAGIDHHLIL
;
A
#
# COMPACT_ATOMS: atom_id res chain seq x y z
N MET A 1 30.34 -1.54 2.56
CA MET A 1 29.32 -1.85 3.59
C MET A 1 28.01 -2.03 2.85
N SER A 2 27.22 -3.06 3.19
CA SER A 2 25.84 -3.16 2.70
C SER A 2 25.04 -1.99 3.25
N LYS A 3 24.21 -1.36 2.42
CA LYS A 3 23.28 -0.33 2.90
C LYS A 3 22.16 -0.96 3.74
N LEU A 4 21.46 -0.13 4.51
CA LEU A 4 20.37 -0.55 5.39
C LEU A 4 19.16 -1.07 4.60
N ASN A 5 18.43 -2.06 5.14
CA ASN A 5 17.09 -2.43 4.69
C ASN A 5 16.05 -1.74 5.56
N GLY A 6 15.06 -1.10 4.93
CA GLY A 6 14.03 -0.35 5.63
C GLY A 6 12.62 -0.78 5.29
N VAL A 7 11.70 -0.46 6.18
CA VAL A 7 10.26 -0.44 5.89
C VAL A 7 9.78 1.01 5.95
N TYR A 8 8.98 1.42 4.98
CA TYR A 8 8.29 2.69 4.96
C TYR A 8 6.78 2.45 4.89
N ILE A 9 6.04 3.00 5.84
CA ILE A 9 4.59 2.80 5.95
C ILE A 9 3.86 4.10 5.72
N CYS A 10 2.91 4.05 4.80
CA CYS A 10 1.96 5.11 4.50
C CYS A 10 0.54 4.55 4.69
N PRO A 11 -0.09 4.69 5.87
CA PRO A 11 -1.45 4.21 6.09
C PRO A 11 -2.46 4.87 5.14
N THR A 12 -3.66 4.33 5.05
CA THR A 12 -4.79 4.99 4.36
C THR A 12 -6.00 5.07 5.29
N GLY A 13 -6.94 5.97 4.97
CA GLY A 13 -8.18 6.14 5.71
C GLY A 13 -8.02 6.92 7.01
N ILE A 14 -6.87 7.54 7.23
CA ILE A 14 -6.57 8.35 8.42
C ILE A 14 -6.11 9.78 8.06
N GLY A 15 -6.30 10.19 6.80
CA GLY A 15 -6.11 11.56 6.33
C GLY A 15 -4.66 12.02 6.41
N LEU A 16 -3.77 11.33 5.71
CA LEU A 16 -2.37 11.73 5.67
C LEU A 16 -2.22 13.09 4.99
N LYS A 17 -1.52 14.01 5.66
CA LYS A 17 -1.34 15.38 5.19
C LYS A 17 -0.35 15.46 4.02
N LYS A 18 0.72 14.65 4.03
CA LYS A 18 1.58 14.50 2.86
C LYS A 18 1.17 13.26 2.07
N ALA A 19 1.44 13.33 0.76
CA ALA A 19 0.97 12.38 -0.25
C ALA A 19 1.01 10.92 0.24
N GLY A 20 -0.16 10.29 0.22
CA GLY A 20 -0.38 8.91 0.68
C GLY A 20 -1.79 8.41 0.38
N ASP A 21 -2.79 9.28 0.43
CA ASP A 21 -4.19 8.88 0.18
C ASP A 21 -4.60 8.96 -1.31
N ALA A 22 -3.91 9.75 -2.14
CA ALA A 22 -4.26 9.96 -3.56
C ALA A 22 -3.05 10.11 -4.52
N ALA A 23 -1.81 10.13 -3.97
CA ALA A 23 -0.60 10.33 -4.73
C ALA A 23 0.61 9.61 -4.12
N PHE A 24 1.58 9.28 -4.98
CA PHE A 24 2.90 8.81 -4.61
C PHE A 24 3.61 9.82 -3.69
N ASN A 25 4.30 9.31 -2.66
CA ASN A 25 5.10 10.12 -1.75
C ASN A 25 6.55 10.26 -2.26
N PRO A 26 7.02 11.47 -2.64
CA PRO A 26 8.40 11.69 -3.08
C PRO A 26 9.47 11.30 -2.07
N GLY A 27 9.14 11.30 -0.78
CA GLY A 27 10.01 10.82 0.29
C GLY A 27 10.46 9.37 0.06
N VAL A 28 9.62 8.51 -0.51
CA VAL A 28 9.97 7.11 -0.82
C VAL A 28 11.17 7.04 -1.78
N LYS A 29 11.19 7.88 -2.83
CA LYS A 29 12.33 7.92 -3.77
C LYS A 29 13.61 8.41 -3.12
N LEU A 30 13.51 9.40 -2.24
CA LEU A 30 14.66 9.94 -1.50
C LEU A 30 15.24 8.87 -0.57
N LEU A 31 14.41 8.31 0.30
CA LEU A 31 14.83 7.32 1.29
C LEU A 31 15.36 6.05 0.64
N ALA A 32 14.79 5.64 -0.50
CA ALA A 32 15.29 4.52 -1.29
C ALA A 32 16.76 4.69 -1.76
N LYS A 33 17.27 5.93 -1.90
CA LYS A 33 18.69 6.18 -2.23
C LYS A 33 19.62 5.93 -1.05
N CYS A 34 19.08 5.98 0.18
CA CYS A 34 19.78 5.70 1.42
C CYS A 34 19.73 4.21 1.81
N THR A 35 18.96 3.37 1.11
CA THR A 35 18.78 1.96 1.48
C THR A 35 19.35 0.99 0.45
N GLU A 36 19.60 -0.24 0.88
CA GLU A 36 19.77 -1.39 0.01
C GLU A 36 18.40 -1.82 -0.52
N ASN A 37 17.45 -2.11 0.37
CA ASN A 37 16.07 -2.43 0.04
C ASN A 37 15.09 -1.56 0.85
N LEU A 38 14.00 -1.11 0.22
CA LEU A 38 12.93 -0.38 0.90
C LEU A 38 11.59 -1.07 0.67
N ILE A 39 11.02 -1.68 1.71
CA ILE A 39 9.68 -2.24 1.67
C ILE A 39 8.67 -1.10 1.80
N VAL A 40 7.72 -1.05 0.88
CA VAL A 40 6.74 0.04 0.77
C VAL A 40 5.36 -0.53 0.51
N ASN A 41 4.33 0.07 1.12
CA ASN A 41 2.95 -0.32 0.86
C ASN A 41 2.35 0.44 -0.34
N PRO A 42 1.30 -0.09 -1.00
CA PRO A 42 0.70 0.50 -2.20
C PRO A 42 0.43 2.00 -2.12
N ASN A 43 -0.14 2.48 -1.01
CA ASN A 43 -0.54 3.88 -0.81
C ASN A 43 0.64 4.86 -0.88
N SER A 44 1.84 4.40 -0.54
CA SER A 44 3.04 5.24 -0.62
C SER A 44 3.53 5.49 -2.04
N VAL A 45 3.13 4.64 -3.01
CA VAL A 45 3.68 4.67 -4.37
C VAL A 45 2.68 4.69 -5.50
N ASN A 46 1.41 4.42 -5.20
CA ASN A 46 0.32 4.50 -6.15
C ASN A 46 -0.25 5.91 -6.20
N ALA A 47 -0.71 6.29 -7.37
CA ALA A 47 -1.36 7.55 -7.66
C ALA A 47 -2.39 7.29 -8.77
N SER A 48 -3.42 6.49 -8.46
CA SER A 48 -4.44 6.06 -9.42
C SER A 48 -3.86 5.30 -10.62
N ASP A 49 -3.94 5.77 -11.87
CA ASP A 49 -3.28 5.07 -13.00
C ASP A 49 -1.75 5.28 -13.05
N ILE A 50 -1.19 6.08 -12.14
CA ILE A 50 0.24 6.37 -12.05
C ILE A 50 0.86 5.61 -10.88
N MET A 51 2.12 5.17 -11.03
CA MET A 51 2.86 4.53 -9.94
C MET A 51 4.35 4.72 -10.09
N GLU A 52 5.00 5.08 -8.99
CA GLU A 52 6.42 5.42 -8.96
C GLU A 52 7.15 4.65 -7.86
N LEU A 53 7.57 3.42 -8.18
CA LEU A 53 8.38 2.58 -7.30
C LEU A 53 9.87 2.74 -7.61
N PRO A 54 10.72 3.00 -6.61
CA PRO A 54 12.17 2.93 -6.77
C PRO A 54 12.64 1.52 -7.18
N GLU A 55 13.78 1.41 -7.86
CA GLU A 55 14.31 0.13 -8.35
C GLU A 55 14.57 -0.91 -7.23
N ASN A 56 14.96 -0.41 -6.06
CA ASN A 56 15.16 -1.20 -4.85
C ASN A 56 13.92 -1.23 -3.91
N GLY A 57 12.77 -0.76 -4.40
CA GLY A 57 11.50 -0.81 -3.69
C GLY A 57 10.87 -2.21 -3.74
N TRP A 58 10.30 -2.64 -2.61
CA TRP A 58 9.59 -3.91 -2.46
C TRP A 58 8.10 -3.63 -2.20
N TYR A 59 7.32 -3.62 -3.28
CA TYR A 59 5.88 -3.32 -3.27
C TYR A 59 5.09 -4.39 -2.52
N THR A 60 4.68 -4.10 -1.29
CA THR A 60 4.15 -5.11 -0.36
C THR A 60 2.86 -4.61 0.28
N GLU A 61 1.76 -5.34 0.12
CA GLU A 61 0.49 -4.97 0.75
C GLU A 61 0.61 -4.89 2.29
N GLY A 62 -0.16 -3.99 2.91
CA GLY A 62 -0.03 -3.65 4.33
C GLY A 62 -0.11 -4.85 5.28
N SER A 63 -1.10 -5.74 5.10
CA SER A 63 -1.20 -6.96 5.93
C SER A 63 -0.03 -7.93 5.70
N CYS A 64 0.56 -7.95 4.51
CA CYS A 64 1.78 -8.71 4.25
C CYS A 64 2.99 -8.08 4.97
N ILE A 65 3.06 -6.76 5.11
CA ILE A 65 4.08 -6.07 5.92
C ILE A 65 3.90 -6.42 7.39
N ASP A 66 2.68 -6.38 7.92
CA ASP A 66 2.38 -6.79 9.31
C ASP A 66 2.93 -8.19 9.59
N ARG A 67 2.50 -9.16 8.76
CA ARG A 67 2.86 -10.58 8.90
C ARG A 67 4.35 -10.81 8.71
N PHE A 68 4.98 -10.07 7.80
CA PHE A 68 6.42 -10.11 7.61
C PHE A 68 7.14 -9.66 8.88
N LEU A 69 6.85 -8.47 9.41
CA LEU A 69 7.49 -7.93 10.62
C LEU A 69 7.22 -8.77 11.87
N GLU A 70 6.01 -9.31 12.00
CA GLU A 70 5.65 -10.27 13.06
C GLU A 70 6.37 -11.63 12.90
N GLY A 71 7.08 -11.82 11.78
CA GLY A 71 7.86 -13.02 11.47
C GLY A 71 6.99 -14.18 11.02
N GLU A 72 5.76 -14.01 10.59
CA GLU A 72 4.95 -15.13 10.10
C GLU A 72 5.41 -15.61 8.72
N ILE A 73 5.96 -14.71 7.90
CA ILE A 73 6.38 -14.96 6.52
C ILE A 73 7.70 -14.25 6.20
N ASN A 74 8.41 -14.76 5.20
CA ASN A 74 9.52 -14.05 4.56
C ASN A 74 9.05 -13.47 3.21
N LEU A 75 9.77 -12.45 2.73
CA LEU A 75 9.54 -11.86 1.40
C LEU A 75 10.63 -12.31 0.45
N GLN A 76 10.25 -12.83 -0.72
CA GLN A 76 11.21 -13.23 -1.75
C GLN A 76 11.07 -12.37 -3.01
N LYS A 77 12.14 -11.68 -3.41
CA LYS A 77 12.17 -10.93 -4.67
C LYS A 77 12.06 -11.91 -5.85
N PRO A 78 11.08 -11.73 -6.76
CA PRO A 78 10.89 -12.65 -7.86
C PRO A 78 12.01 -12.48 -8.89
N LYS A 79 12.56 -13.59 -9.38
CA LYS A 79 13.59 -13.57 -10.43
C LYS A 79 13.02 -13.14 -11.80
N THR A 80 11.75 -13.43 -12.04
CA THR A 80 10.99 -13.14 -13.27
C THR A 80 9.74 -12.33 -12.94
N GLN A 81 8.86 -12.06 -13.92
CA GLN A 81 7.53 -11.51 -13.63
C GLN A 81 6.68 -12.46 -12.77
N ASN A 82 5.76 -11.88 -12.01
CA ASN A 82 4.66 -12.60 -11.38
C ASN A 82 3.56 -12.93 -12.39
N LYS A 83 2.82 -14.01 -12.13
CA LYS A 83 1.53 -14.27 -12.76
C LYS A 83 0.42 -13.66 -11.91
N ILE A 84 -0.25 -12.65 -12.45
CA ILE A 84 -1.28 -11.86 -11.78
C ILE A 84 -2.66 -12.45 -12.12
N LEU A 85 -3.45 -12.78 -11.10
CA LEU A 85 -4.88 -13.05 -11.27
C LEU A 85 -5.65 -11.75 -11.03
N MET A 86 -6.20 -11.16 -12.09
CA MET A 86 -7.05 -9.99 -12.01
C MET A 86 -8.50 -10.42 -11.74
N ILE A 87 -9.05 -10.02 -10.60
CA ILE A 87 -10.40 -10.36 -10.17
C ILE A 87 -11.30 -9.15 -10.34
N VAL A 88 -12.45 -9.34 -10.97
CA VAL A 88 -13.47 -8.31 -11.20
C VAL A 88 -14.86 -8.85 -10.96
N ASN A 89 -15.82 -7.99 -10.65
CA ASN A 89 -17.24 -8.37 -10.65
C ASN A 89 -17.69 -8.71 -12.07
N SER A 90 -18.52 -9.75 -12.23
CA SER A 90 -19.12 -10.07 -13.52
C SER A 90 -20.31 -9.14 -13.84
N PRO A 91 -20.56 -8.84 -15.13
CA PRO A 91 -19.77 -9.25 -16.29
C PRO A 91 -18.43 -8.51 -16.37
N VAL A 92 -17.41 -9.17 -16.93
CA VAL A 92 -16.12 -8.52 -17.22
C VAL A 92 -16.34 -7.42 -18.26
N MET A 93 -16.04 -6.18 -17.89
CA MET A 93 -16.33 -5.00 -18.70
C MET A 93 -15.16 -4.65 -19.64
N PRO A 94 -15.40 -3.93 -20.76
CA PRO A 94 -14.33 -3.48 -21.66
C PRO A 94 -13.22 -2.68 -20.96
N VAL A 95 -13.56 -1.88 -19.94
CA VAL A 95 -12.57 -1.14 -19.14
C VAL A 95 -11.61 -2.08 -18.41
N ASN A 96 -12.10 -3.22 -17.91
CA ASN A 96 -11.25 -4.23 -17.27
C ASN A 96 -10.31 -4.88 -18.29
N ILE A 97 -10.82 -5.24 -19.47
CA ILE A 97 -10.01 -5.85 -20.53
C ILE A 97 -8.95 -4.87 -21.05
N ASN A 98 -9.32 -3.60 -21.25
CA ASN A 98 -8.38 -2.58 -21.71
C ASN A 98 -7.30 -2.28 -20.66
N GLY A 99 -7.65 -2.18 -19.38
CA GLY A 99 -6.68 -2.01 -18.30
C GLY A 99 -5.75 -3.23 -18.15
N MET A 100 -6.27 -4.45 -18.30
CA MET A 100 -5.46 -5.67 -18.37
C MET A 100 -4.49 -5.63 -19.56
N ASN A 101 -4.98 -5.29 -20.76
CA ASN A 101 -4.17 -5.19 -21.97
C ASN A 101 -3.10 -4.11 -21.85
N GLN A 102 -3.39 -2.99 -21.17
CA GLN A 102 -2.39 -1.97 -20.85
C GLN A 102 -1.26 -2.54 -19.99
N GLY A 103 -1.58 -3.36 -18.99
CA GLY A 103 -0.56 -4.06 -18.20
C GLY A 103 0.25 -5.08 -19.03
N ILE A 104 -0.42 -5.86 -19.88
CA ILE A 104 0.24 -6.87 -20.73
C ILE A 104 1.21 -6.19 -21.71
N TRP A 105 0.74 -5.23 -22.50
CA TRP A 105 1.53 -4.60 -23.56
C TRP A 105 2.46 -3.50 -23.06
N GLY A 106 2.08 -2.79 -21.99
CA GLY A 106 2.88 -1.71 -21.42
C GLY A 106 3.98 -2.17 -20.47
N LEU A 107 3.81 -3.33 -19.81
CA LEU A 107 4.78 -3.85 -18.82
C LEU A 107 5.39 -5.20 -19.22
N GLY A 108 4.80 -5.93 -20.19
CA GLY A 108 5.12 -7.34 -20.41
C GLY A 108 4.57 -8.24 -19.30
N ALA A 109 3.48 -7.84 -18.64
CA ALA A 109 2.90 -8.58 -17.52
C ALA A 109 2.17 -9.85 -17.96
N ASN A 110 2.21 -10.88 -17.11
CA ASN A 110 1.39 -12.09 -17.27
C ASN A 110 0.13 -11.95 -16.42
N ILE A 111 -1.00 -11.67 -17.06
CA ILE A 111 -2.27 -11.37 -16.38
C ILE A 111 -3.37 -12.28 -16.94
N GLU A 112 -4.13 -12.91 -16.05
CA GLU A 112 -5.38 -13.57 -16.38
C GLU A 112 -6.54 -12.92 -15.63
N VAL A 113 -7.69 -12.75 -16.29
CA VAL A 113 -8.91 -12.24 -15.65
C VAL A 113 -9.78 -13.38 -15.10
N LEU A 114 -10.45 -13.11 -13.98
CA LEU A 114 -11.50 -13.93 -13.39
C LEU A 114 -12.70 -13.03 -13.03
N GLY A 115 -13.84 -13.28 -13.68
CA GLY A 115 -15.12 -12.68 -13.30
C GLY A 115 -15.76 -13.44 -12.14
N LEU A 116 -16.23 -12.72 -11.12
CA LEU A 116 -16.87 -13.31 -9.96
C LEU A 116 -18.30 -13.79 -10.25
N ASN A 117 -18.66 -14.95 -9.72
CA ASN A 117 -20.02 -15.49 -9.80
C ASN A 117 -20.96 -14.74 -8.84
N THR A 118 -20.50 -14.54 -7.60
CA THR A 118 -21.13 -13.69 -6.60
C THR A 118 -20.38 -12.37 -6.55
N PRO A 119 -21.04 -11.22 -6.78
CA PRO A 119 -20.36 -9.93 -6.73
C PRO A 119 -19.77 -9.64 -5.35
N LEU A 120 -18.51 -9.21 -5.33
CA LEU A 120 -17.94 -8.55 -4.17
C LEU A 120 -18.56 -7.15 -4.07
N ARG A 121 -19.29 -6.89 -2.99
CA ARG A 121 -19.88 -5.57 -2.71
C ARG A 121 -19.08 -4.92 -1.61
N MET A 122 -18.71 -3.66 -1.80
CA MET A 122 -17.94 -2.86 -0.87
C MET A 122 -18.63 -1.52 -0.71
N LYS A 123 -18.71 -1.01 0.52
CA LYS A 123 -19.32 0.28 0.83
C LYS A 123 -18.47 1.07 1.81
N THR A 124 -18.31 2.36 1.54
CA THR A 124 -17.57 3.27 2.41
C THR A 124 -18.37 3.61 3.67
N LYS A 125 -17.66 3.91 4.75
CA LYS A 125 -18.22 4.43 5.99
C LYS A 125 -17.28 5.47 6.57
N ILE A 126 -17.81 6.55 7.13
CA ILE A 126 -17.02 7.46 7.97
C ILE A 126 -17.36 7.14 9.43
N ASN A 127 -16.33 6.93 10.25
CA ASN A 127 -16.47 6.64 11.67
C ASN A 127 -16.70 7.92 12.48
N SER A 128 -17.14 7.77 13.73
CA SER A 128 -17.42 8.89 14.63
C SER A 128 -16.17 9.71 14.98
N ASP A 129 -14.98 9.12 14.87
CA ASP A 129 -13.69 9.77 15.08
C ASP A 129 -13.14 10.47 13.81
N GLY A 130 -13.91 10.45 12.71
CA GLY A 130 -13.52 11.04 11.43
C GLY A 130 -12.68 10.14 10.52
N SER A 131 -12.25 8.95 10.98
CA SER A 131 -11.54 8.00 10.13
C SER A 131 -12.46 7.35 9.09
N ALA A 132 -11.88 6.89 7.98
CA ALA A 132 -12.60 6.07 7.02
C ALA A 132 -12.68 4.61 7.50
N GLY A 133 -13.75 3.95 7.10
CA GLY A 133 -14.03 2.55 7.31
C GLY A 133 -14.88 2.00 6.16
N GLY A 134 -15.48 0.84 6.36
CA GLY A 134 -16.44 0.30 5.43
C GLY A 134 -16.86 -1.12 5.74
N GLU A 135 -17.73 -1.63 4.88
CA GLU A 135 -18.30 -2.97 4.97
C GLU A 135 -18.25 -3.66 3.61
N PHE A 136 -18.22 -4.99 3.63
CA PHE A 136 -18.18 -5.79 2.42
C PHE A 136 -18.93 -7.12 2.57
N THR A 137 -19.38 -7.66 1.44
CA THR A 137 -20.03 -8.98 1.32
C THR A 137 -19.56 -9.68 0.04
N GLY A 138 -19.60 -11.01 -0.01
CA GLY A 138 -19.22 -11.78 -1.20
C GLY A 138 -17.75 -12.23 -1.22
N ALA A 139 -16.97 -11.91 -0.17
CA ALA A 139 -15.56 -12.25 -0.12
C ALA A 139 -15.30 -13.75 0.13
N ASP A 140 -16.18 -14.43 0.85
CA ASP A 140 -16.06 -15.86 1.11
C ASP A 140 -16.30 -16.67 -0.17
N GLU A 141 -17.34 -16.30 -0.93
CA GLU A 141 -17.64 -16.87 -2.24
C GLU A 141 -16.51 -16.61 -3.25
N LEU A 142 -15.89 -15.42 -3.19
CA LEU A 142 -14.68 -15.11 -3.96
C LEU A 142 -13.54 -16.06 -3.60
N ILE A 143 -13.25 -16.24 -2.31
CA ILE A 143 -12.18 -17.13 -1.83
C ILE A 143 -12.44 -18.57 -2.31
N GLU A 144 -13.67 -19.06 -2.19
CA GLU A 144 -14.05 -20.38 -2.67
C GLU A 144 -13.87 -20.51 -4.18
N GLN A 145 -14.32 -19.52 -4.96
CA GLN A 145 -14.18 -19.53 -6.42
C GLN A 145 -12.70 -19.53 -6.84
N VAL A 146 -11.85 -18.75 -6.18
CA VAL A 146 -10.40 -18.71 -6.44
C VAL A 146 -9.74 -20.05 -6.10
N LYS A 147 -10.09 -20.67 -4.97
CA LYS A 147 -9.56 -22.00 -4.60
C LYS A 147 -10.02 -23.08 -5.59
N ASN A 148 -11.25 -22.99 -6.07
CA ASN A 148 -11.85 -23.97 -6.99
C ASN A 148 -11.37 -23.82 -8.44
N CYS A 149 -10.96 -22.63 -8.89
CA CYS A 149 -10.55 -22.43 -10.28
C CYS A 149 -9.18 -23.08 -10.61
N ARG A 150 -8.43 -23.55 -9.59
CA ARG A 150 -7.13 -24.23 -9.71
C ARG A 150 -6.11 -23.52 -10.62
N LYS A 151 -6.28 -22.22 -10.85
CA LYS A 151 -5.33 -21.41 -11.61
C LYS A 151 -4.05 -21.26 -10.79
N ASN A 152 -2.90 -21.41 -11.45
CA ASN A 152 -1.64 -21.02 -10.84
C ASN A 152 -1.47 -19.50 -10.97
N PHE A 153 -1.21 -18.82 -9.86
CA PHE A 153 -0.95 -17.38 -9.80
C PHE A 153 -0.08 -17.03 -8.57
N ASP A 154 0.65 -15.93 -8.67
CA ASP A 154 1.57 -15.45 -7.64
C ASP A 154 0.92 -14.38 -6.75
N CYS A 155 0.03 -13.57 -7.31
CA CYS A 155 -0.63 -12.46 -6.63
C CYS A 155 -1.97 -12.11 -7.31
N ILE A 156 -2.76 -11.27 -6.64
CA ILE A 156 -4.11 -10.89 -7.05
C ILE A 156 -4.20 -9.37 -7.19
N ALA A 157 -4.69 -8.93 -8.34
CA ALA A 157 -5.16 -7.57 -8.56
C ALA A 157 -6.69 -7.59 -8.44
N LEU A 158 -7.25 -6.92 -7.44
CA LEU A 158 -8.69 -6.84 -7.24
C LEU A 158 -9.18 -5.49 -7.80
N HIS A 159 -10.14 -5.52 -8.72
CA HIS A 159 -10.66 -4.33 -9.36
C HIS A 159 -12.18 -4.35 -9.35
N THR A 160 -12.76 -3.71 -8.33
CA THR A 160 -14.18 -3.75 -8.03
C THR A 160 -14.73 -2.38 -7.63
N PHE A 161 -16.03 -2.20 -7.82
CA PHE A 161 -16.71 -0.96 -7.47
C PHE A 161 -16.91 -0.86 -5.96
N ILE A 162 -16.73 0.35 -5.43
CA ILE A 162 -17.00 0.67 -4.03
C ILE A 162 -18.12 1.71 -4.01
N GLU A 163 -19.21 1.37 -3.33
CA GLU A 163 -20.33 2.29 -3.12
C GLU A 163 -19.91 3.38 -2.12
N CYS A 164 -19.94 4.62 -2.58
CA CYS A 164 -19.70 5.81 -1.76
C CYS A 164 -20.88 6.77 -1.95
N PRO A 165 -21.50 7.28 -0.86
CA PRO A 165 -22.54 8.31 -0.97
C PRO A 165 -22.05 9.53 -1.75
N ALA A 166 -22.91 10.07 -2.64
CA ALA A 166 -22.53 11.13 -3.57
C ALA A 166 -22.10 12.43 -2.86
N ASP A 167 -22.72 12.74 -1.72
CA ASP A 167 -22.39 13.87 -0.86
C ASP A 167 -21.00 13.71 -0.21
N VAL A 168 -20.66 12.51 0.25
CA VAL A 168 -19.33 12.19 0.81
C VAL A 168 -18.25 12.32 -0.27
N ALA A 169 -18.46 11.73 -1.45
CA ALA A 169 -17.53 11.85 -2.57
C ALA A 169 -17.37 13.31 -3.03
N SER A 170 -18.47 14.05 -3.15
CA SER A 170 -18.46 15.47 -3.53
C SER A 170 -17.68 16.31 -2.52
N TYR A 171 -17.89 16.05 -1.22
CA TYR A 171 -17.18 16.75 -0.16
C TYR A 171 -15.67 16.51 -0.24
N TYR A 172 -15.24 15.25 -0.40
CA TYR A 172 -13.83 14.90 -0.52
C TYR A 172 -13.17 15.57 -1.73
N PHE A 173 -13.76 15.49 -2.93
CA PHE A 173 -13.15 16.12 -4.10
C PHE A 173 -13.13 17.65 -4.02
N SER A 174 -14.08 18.26 -3.31
CA SER A 174 -14.15 19.72 -3.17
C SER A 174 -13.23 20.26 -2.07
N ASN A 175 -13.04 19.52 -0.98
CA ASN A 175 -12.38 20.01 0.24
C ASN A 175 -11.09 19.25 0.60
N GLY A 176 -10.84 18.10 -0.02
CA GLY A 176 -9.84 17.13 0.43
C GLY A 176 -10.23 16.47 1.76
N GLY A 177 -9.23 15.95 2.47
CA GLY A 177 -9.39 15.29 3.76
C GLY A 177 -9.16 13.79 3.68
N VAL A 178 -9.82 13.04 4.57
CA VAL A 178 -9.69 11.58 4.62
C VAL A 178 -10.28 10.95 3.37
N ASN A 179 -9.49 10.14 2.66
CA ASN A 179 -9.98 9.36 1.53
C ASN A 179 -11.02 8.33 2.02
N PRO A 180 -12.29 8.39 1.53
CA PRO A 180 -13.37 7.53 2.01
C PRO A 180 -13.27 6.08 1.52
N TRP A 181 -12.53 5.82 0.43
CA TRP A 181 -12.38 4.49 -0.18
C TRP A 181 -11.29 3.66 0.49
N GLY A 182 -10.15 4.27 0.80
CA GLY A 182 -8.93 3.53 1.14
C GLY A 182 -9.07 2.56 2.31
N ALA A 183 -9.92 2.86 3.30
CA ALA A 183 -10.13 1.99 4.45
C ALA A 183 -10.81 0.65 4.08
N VAL A 184 -11.90 0.67 3.30
CA VAL A 184 -12.60 -0.57 2.92
C VAL A 184 -11.75 -1.40 1.95
N GLU A 185 -10.94 -0.74 1.12
CA GLU A 185 -9.94 -1.39 0.28
C GLU A 185 -8.93 -2.19 1.12
N ALA A 186 -8.34 -1.55 2.12
CA ALA A 186 -7.36 -2.16 3.01
C ALA A 186 -7.96 -3.32 3.84
N ILE A 187 -9.21 -3.17 4.29
CA ILE A 187 -9.93 -4.22 5.03
C ILE A 187 -10.11 -5.47 4.15
N VAL A 188 -10.63 -5.29 2.93
CA VAL A 188 -10.91 -6.40 2.01
C VAL A 188 -9.62 -7.04 1.50
N SER A 189 -8.62 -6.25 1.11
CA SER A 189 -7.34 -6.77 0.64
C SER A 189 -6.66 -7.63 1.72
N LYS A 190 -6.68 -7.17 2.97
CA LYS A 190 -6.19 -7.93 4.13
C LYS A 190 -6.94 -9.23 4.33
N TYR A 191 -8.28 -9.20 4.30
CA TYR A 191 -9.12 -10.38 4.47
C TYR A 191 -8.76 -11.47 3.45
N LEU A 192 -8.70 -11.08 2.17
CA LEU A 192 -8.37 -11.98 1.07
C LEU A 192 -6.91 -12.44 1.10
N SER A 193 -5.97 -11.54 1.42
CA SER A 193 -4.54 -11.86 1.50
C SER A 193 -4.25 -12.93 2.55
N ASN A 194 -4.87 -12.81 3.71
CA ASN A 194 -4.77 -13.79 4.78
C ASN A 194 -5.38 -15.14 4.37
N ALA A 195 -6.59 -15.13 3.80
CA ALA A 195 -7.31 -16.34 3.45
C ALA A 195 -6.66 -17.14 2.30
N LEU A 196 -5.99 -16.45 1.37
CA LEU A 196 -5.36 -17.05 0.19
C LEU A 196 -3.85 -17.20 0.31
N ASN A 197 -3.23 -16.58 1.33
CA ASN A 197 -1.79 -16.47 1.52
C ASN A 197 -1.06 -15.93 0.27
N LYS A 198 -1.59 -14.83 -0.27
CA LYS A 198 -1.11 -14.15 -1.48
C LYS A 198 -1.15 -12.65 -1.29
N GLN A 199 -0.29 -11.92 -1.99
CA GLN A 199 -0.47 -10.47 -2.09
C GLN A 199 -1.76 -10.17 -2.85
N VAL A 200 -2.63 -9.37 -2.25
CA VAL A 200 -3.88 -8.90 -2.85
C VAL A 200 -3.86 -7.39 -2.77
N VAL A 201 -3.91 -6.70 -3.91
CA VAL A 201 -4.03 -5.23 -3.90
C VAL A 201 -5.29 -4.83 -4.65
N HIS A 202 -6.04 -3.91 -4.06
CA HIS A 202 -7.28 -3.40 -4.62
C HIS A 202 -7.00 -2.10 -5.39
N ALA A 203 -7.72 -1.92 -6.50
CA ALA A 203 -7.93 -0.65 -7.17
C ALA A 203 -9.45 -0.47 -7.33
N PRO A 204 -10.01 0.71 -7.02
CA PRO A 204 -11.43 0.94 -7.18
C PRO A 204 -11.78 1.08 -8.67
N SER A 205 -12.86 0.42 -9.09
CA SER A 205 -13.44 0.68 -10.40
C SER A 205 -14.45 1.83 -10.29
N GLU A 206 -14.41 2.77 -11.24
CA GLU A 206 -15.39 3.86 -11.29
C GLU A 206 -16.69 3.49 -12.03
N ASN A 207 -17.76 4.24 -11.73
CA ASN A 207 -18.98 4.27 -12.52
C ASN A 207 -19.10 5.61 -13.28
N GLU A 208 -20.03 5.75 -14.23
CA GLU A 208 -20.13 7.00 -15.01
C GLU A 208 -20.45 8.26 -14.17
N SER A 209 -20.96 8.11 -12.95
CA SER A 209 -21.36 9.24 -12.10
C SER A 209 -20.17 10.00 -11.47
N THR A 210 -19.00 9.38 -11.39
CA THR A 210 -17.76 10.03 -10.87
C THR A 210 -17.10 10.93 -11.91
N LYS A 211 -17.36 10.74 -13.20
CA LYS A 211 -16.78 11.57 -14.29
C LYS A 211 -17.17 13.04 -14.22
N VAL A 212 -18.19 13.39 -13.43
CA VAL A 212 -18.62 14.79 -13.19
C VAL A 212 -17.51 15.62 -12.55
N TYR A 213 -16.62 15.00 -11.76
CA TYR A 213 -15.54 15.70 -11.05
C TYR A 213 -14.34 16.08 -11.95
N THR A 214 -14.26 15.54 -13.18
CA THR A 214 -13.20 15.87 -14.16
C THR A 214 -13.14 17.34 -14.57
N ARG A 215 -14.16 18.14 -14.21
CA ARG A 215 -14.24 19.58 -14.46
C ARG A 215 -13.79 20.44 -13.27
N LEU A 216 -13.41 19.84 -12.14
CA LEU A 216 -12.98 20.54 -10.94
C LEU A 216 -11.45 20.53 -10.83
N ALA A 217 -10.88 21.69 -10.49
CA ALA A 217 -9.50 21.75 -10.02
C ALA A 217 -9.47 21.35 -8.55
N VAL A 218 -8.88 20.20 -8.25
CA VAL A 218 -8.76 19.65 -6.90
C VAL A 218 -7.42 20.01 -6.26
N GLN A 219 -7.23 19.69 -4.97
CA GLN A 219 -5.92 19.85 -4.33
C GLN A 219 -4.83 19.08 -5.12
N PRO A 220 -3.60 19.63 -5.28
CA PRO A 220 -2.62 19.06 -6.21
C PRO A 220 -2.29 17.57 -6.00
N HIS A 221 -2.31 17.09 -4.75
CA HIS A 221 -2.04 15.69 -4.44
C HIS A 221 -3.20 14.74 -4.81
N MET A 222 -4.41 15.24 -5.05
CA MET A 222 -5.56 14.45 -5.53
C MET A 222 -5.70 14.49 -7.05
N ALA A 223 -4.92 15.31 -7.75
CA ALA A 223 -4.99 15.43 -9.21
C ALA A 223 -4.88 14.08 -9.96
N PRO A 224 -4.05 13.10 -9.52
CA PRO A 224 -3.99 11.79 -10.18
C PRO A 224 -5.33 11.05 -10.22
N GLU A 225 -6.17 11.19 -9.20
CA GLU A 225 -7.50 10.55 -9.16
C GLU A 225 -8.42 11.10 -10.24
N ILE A 226 -8.39 12.41 -10.47
CA ILE A 226 -9.27 13.09 -11.42
C ILE A 226 -8.90 12.81 -12.88
N VAL A 227 -7.61 12.62 -13.17
CA VAL A 227 -7.11 12.41 -14.54
C VAL A 227 -7.02 10.93 -14.93
N SER A 228 -7.19 10.03 -13.96
CA SER A 228 -7.19 8.59 -14.17
C SER A 228 -8.55 8.11 -14.68
N ASN A 229 -8.55 7.00 -15.40
CA ASN A 229 -9.77 6.47 -16.03
C ASN A 229 -10.07 5.03 -15.60
N CYS A 230 -9.05 4.28 -15.18
CA CYS A 230 -9.20 2.87 -14.80
C CYS A 230 -8.65 2.57 -13.40
N PHE A 231 -7.74 3.40 -12.87
CA PHE A 231 -7.08 3.25 -11.55
C PHE A 231 -6.27 1.96 -11.40
N LEU A 232 -6.23 1.13 -12.44
CA LEU A 232 -5.78 -0.26 -12.40
C LEU A 232 -4.28 -0.37 -12.69
N PHE A 233 -3.72 0.54 -13.49
CA PHE A 233 -2.35 0.39 -13.98
C PHE A 233 -1.32 0.40 -12.83
N CYS A 234 -1.55 1.19 -11.78
CA CYS A 234 -0.63 1.26 -10.63
C CYS A 234 -0.44 -0.09 -9.96
N ILE A 235 -1.54 -0.78 -9.65
CA ILE A 235 -1.50 -2.06 -8.95
C ILE A 235 -0.94 -3.16 -9.85
N LEU A 236 -1.21 -3.12 -11.17
CA LEU A 236 -0.62 -4.05 -12.12
C LEU A 236 0.89 -3.86 -12.21
N LYS A 237 1.38 -2.61 -12.24
CA LYS A 237 2.82 -2.29 -12.25
C LYS A 237 3.50 -2.76 -10.97
N GLY A 238 2.91 -2.53 -9.81
CA GLY A 238 3.44 -3.01 -8.53
C GLY A 238 3.46 -4.54 -8.44
N LEU A 239 2.32 -5.18 -8.71
CA LEU A 239 2.16 -6.63 -8.61
C LEU A 239 3.01 -7.41 -9.62
N HIS A 240 3.36 -6.81 -10.76
CA HIS A 240 4.22 -7.42 -11.79
C HIS A 240 5.56 -7.93 -11.24
N ARG A 241 6.14 -7.22 -10.25
CA ARG A 241 7.44 -7.56 -9.62
C ARG A 241 7.38 -7.61 -8.09
N ALA A 242 6.19 -7.55 -7.50
CA ALA A 242 6.02 -7.60 -6.05
C ALA A 242 6.67 -8.86 -5.44
N PRO A 243 7.27 -8.77 -4.24
CA PRO A 243 7.84 -9.93 -3.57
C PRO A 243 6.81 -11.04 -3.36
N ARG A 244 7.25 -12.29 -3.44
CA ARG A 244 6.41 -13.46 -3.15
C ARG A 244 6.46 -13.74 -1.66
N LEU A 245 5.32 -14.09 -1.09
CA LEU A 245 5.23 -14.55 0.29
C LEU A 245 5.77 -15.98 0.34
N VAL A 246 6.79 -16.23 1.16
CA VAL A 246 7.37 -17.56 1.33
C VAL A 246 7.43 -17.94 2.81
N ASN A 247 7.43 -19.24 3.09
CA ASN A 247 7.53 -19.75 4.46
C ASN A 247 8.85 -19.33 5.11
N ARG A 248 8.86 -19.15 6.43
CA ARG A 248 10.05 -18.74 7.20
C ARG A 248 11.29 -19.61 6.97
N GLY A 249 11.09 -20.90 6.68
CA GLY A 249 12.18 -21.85 6.44
C GLY A 249 12.84 -21.73 5.06
N ILE A 250 12.36 -20.84 4.20
CA ILE A 250 12.98 -20.55 2.90
C ILE A 250 14.00 -19.43 3.07
N PHE A 251 15.23 -19.70 2.64
CA PHE A 251 16.39 -18.81 2.74
C PHE A 251 17.05 -18.62 1.37
N GLY A 252 17.83 -17.55 1.22
CA GLY A 252 18.64 -17.29 0.02
C GLY A 252 18.87 -15.79 -0.21
N GLY A 253 19.81 -15.44 -1.08
CA GLY A 253 20.20 -14.03 -1.30
C GLY A 253 19.13 -13.13 -1.92
N ASN A 254 17.98 -13.67 -2.31
CA ASN A 254 16.81 -12.90 -2.78
C ASN A 254 15.64 -12.93 -1.79
N VAL A 255 15.85 -13.43 -0.57
CA VAL A 255 14.84 -13.50 0.49
C VAL A 255 15.22 -12.52 1.58
N LEU A 256 14.29 -11.65 1.94
CA LEU A 256 14.35 -10.83 3.15
C LEU A 256 13.54 -11.49 4.25
N ARG A 257 14.09 -11.46 5.46
CA ARG A 257 13.43 -11.83 6.73
C ARG A 257 13.24 -10.57 7.57
N ASN A 258 12.37 -10.65 8.57
CA ASN A 258 12.15 -9.52 9.48
C ASN A 258 13.40 -9.16 10.29
N GLU A 259 14.28 -10.12 10.56
CA GLU A 259 15.55 -9.83 11.24
C GLU A 259 16.58 -9.11 10.35
N ASP A 260 16.32 -9.00 9.04
CA ASP A 260 17.17 -8.25 8.11
C ASP A 260 16.80 -6.75 8.03
N ILE A 261 15.79 -6.30 8.77
CA ILE A 261 15.28 -4.92 8.74
C ILE A 261 15.98 -4.05 9.80
N ASP A 262 16.50 -2.92 9.36
CA ASP A 262 17.29 -2.01 10.20
C ASP A 262 16.47 -0.84 10.74
N PHE A 263 15.36 -0.47 10.10
CA PHE A 263 14.50 0.64 10.56
C PHE A 263 13.08 0.57 9.99
N LEU A 264 12.16 1.27 10.66
CA LEU A 264 10.79 1.54 10.21
C LEU A 264 10.55 3.06 10.14
N VAL A 265 10.17 3.60 8.99
CA VAL A 265 9.73 5.00 8.83
C VAL A 265 8.20 5.08 8.84
N THR A 266 7.66 6.02 9.61
CA THR A 266 6.22 6.21 9.76
C THR A 266 5.83 7.69 9.93
N PRO A 267 4.64 8.10 9.44
CA PRO A 267 4.05 9.40 9.73
C PRO A 267 3.76 9.58 11.23
N HIS A 268 3.70 10.83 11.67
CA HIS A 268 3.30 11.19 13.01
C HIS A 268 1.82 10.87 13.28
N GLY A 269 1.50 10.35 14.47
CA GLY A 269 0.14 9.90 14.81
C GLY A 269 -0.28 8.60 14.13
N CYS A 270 0.64 7.86 13.50
CA CYS A 270 0.38 6.52 12.96
C CYS A 270 1.06 5.46 13.85
N TRP A 271 0.27 4.57 14.44
CA TRP A 271 0.77 3.44 15.22
C TRP A 271 -0.14 2.22 15.08
N GLY A 272 0.45 1.04 14.97
CA GLY A 272 -0.31 -0.22 14.93
C GLY A 272 0.58 -1.45 14.97
N ARG A 273 0.07 -2.57 14.44
CA ARG A 273 0.78 -3.86 14.38
C ARG A 273 2.23 -3.80 13.88
N PRO A 274 2.57 -3.11 12.77
CA PRO A 274 3.95 -3.11 12.29
C PRO A 274 4.90 -2.39 13.27
N HIS A 275 4.42 -1.37 13.99
CA HIS A 275 5.18 -0.67 15.04
C HIS A 275 5.39 -1.56 16.25
N GLU A 276 4.36 -2.28 16.70
CA GLU A 276 4.48 -3.24 17.80
C GLU A 276 5.47 -4.36 17.48
N ALA A 277 5.44 -4.87 16.24
CA ALA A 277 6.40 -5.85 15.76
C ALA A 277 7.83 -5.29 15.73
N ALA A 278 8.01 -4.06 15.23
CA ALA A 278 9.31 -3.37 15.25
C ALA A 278 9.84 -3.18 16.68
N CYS A 279 8.99 -2.79 17.64
CA CYS A 279 9.36 -2.69 19.05
C CYS A 279 9.84 -4.03 19.63
N LYS A 280 9.14 -5.13 19.34
CA LYS A 280 9.52 -6.48 19.79
C LYS A 280 10.86 -6.93 19.21
N LEU A 281 11.19 -6.51 17.99
CA LEU A 281 12.46 -6.79 17.32
C LEU A 281 13.58 -5.82 17.71
N GLY A 282 13.28 -4.75 18.44
CA GLY A 282 14.26 -3.70 18.76
C GLY A 282 14.63 -2.82 17.56
N ILE A 283 13.83 -2.84 16.48
CA ILE A 283 14.03 -2.04 15.27
C ILE A 283 13.73 -0.56 15.60
N PRO A 284 14.65 0.38 15.28
CA PRO A 284 14.38 1.81 15.35
C PRO A 284 13.15 2.23 14.55
N ILE A 285 12.27 3.01 15.18
CA ILE A 285 11.08 3.59 14.54
C ILE A 285 11.33 5.09 14.37
N ILE A 286 11.38 5.54 13.13
CA ILE A 286 11.64 6.93 12.74
C ILE A 286 10.29 7.58 12.40
N VAL A 287 9.83 8.47 13.27
CA VAL A 287 8.61 9.24 13.13
C VAL A 287 8.91 10.54 12.39
N VAL A 288 8.20 10.80 11.29
CA VAL A 288 8.33 12.03 10.50
C VAL A 288 7.25 13.02 10.92
N GLU A 289 7.63 14.04 11.69
CA GLU A 289 6.70 14.95 12.38
C GLU A 289 5.83 15.79 11.45
N GLU A 290 6.37 16.25 10.31
CA GLU A 290 5.60 17.03 9.35
C GLU A 290 4.50 16.24 8.62
N ASP A 291 4.60 14.91 8.60
CA ASP A 291 3.64 14.03 7.93
C ASP A 291 2.63 13.57 8.97
N THR A 292 1.50 14.27 9.03
CA THR A 292 0.51 14.16 10.10
C THR A 292 -0.75 13.44 9.60
N THR A 293 -1.50 12.90 10.54
CA THR A 293 -2.80 12.23 10.38
C THR A 293 -3.85 12.97 11.18
N ILE A 294 -5.12 12.59 11.04
CA ILE A 294 -6.20 13.09 11.92
C ILE A 294 -6.01 12.74 13.40
N PHE A 295 -5.08 11.83 13.70
CA PHE A 295 -4.78 11.35 15.06
C PHE A 295 -3.49 11.94 15.64
N SER A 296 -2.76 12.78 14.90
CA SER A 296 -1.49 13.34 15.36
C SER A 296 -1.63 14.21 16.62
N ASP A 297 -2.68 15.01 16.70
CA ASP A 297 -2.87 15.94 17.80
C ASP A 297 -3.09 15.20 19.12
N GLY A 298 -2.15 15.34 20.05
CA GLY A 298 -2.18 14.66 21.34
C GLY A 298 -1.87 13.17 21.28
N PHE A 299 -1.28 12.67 20.18
CA PHE A 299 -0.88 11.27 20.08
C PHE A 299 0.22 10.93 21.10
N GLU A 300 -0.08 10.03 22.03
CA GLU A 300 0.89 9.54 23.00
C GLU A 300 1.57 8.26 22.48
N TYR A 301 2.87 8.35 22.22
CA TYR A 301 3.66 7.19 21.82
C TYR A 301 3.96 6.27 23.00
N PRO A 302 3.99 4.94 22.79
CA PRO A 302 4.50 4.02 23.78
C PRO A 302 5.95 4.35 24.16
N SER A 303 6.31 4.12 25.43
CA SER A 303 7.68 4.27 25.91
C SER A 303 8.60 3.24 25.23
N TYR A 304 9.26 3.66 24.16
CA TYR A 304 10.17 2.84 23.36
C TYR A 304 11.49 3.58 23.14
N LYS A 305 12.59 2.97 23.59
CA LYS A 305 13.93 3.61 23.59
C LYS A 305 14.50 3.90 22.20
N ASN A 306 14.08 3.16 21.17
CA ASN A 306 14.56 3.34 19.80
C ASN A 306 13.52 4.10 18.94
N LEU A 307 12.69 4.93 19.57
CA LEU A 307 11.81 5.86 18.87
C LEU A 307 12.58 7.14 18.57
N ILE A 308 12.68 7.51 17.29
CA ILE A 308 13.43 8.66 16.81
C ILE A 308 12.46 9.59 16.09
N PHE A 309 12.49 10.88 16.44
CA PHE A 309 11.66 11.89 15.78
C PHE A 309 12.54 12.72 14.85
N VAL A 310 12.06 12.94 13.64
CA VAL A 310 12.67 13.82 12.65
C VAL A 310 11.61 14.75 12.09
N LYS A 311 11.99 16.00 11.78
CA LYS A 311 11.02 17.01 11.34
C LYS A 311 10.45 16.70 9.97
N ASN A 312 11.26 16.12 9.08
CA ASN A 312 10.91 15.93 7.67
C ASN A 312 11.69 14.79 6.99
N TYR A 313 11.28 14.45 5.77
CA TYR A 313 11.94 13.40 4.99
C TYR A 313 13.40 13.70 4.61
N LEU A 314 13.83 14.98 4.56
CA LEU A 314 15.23 15.33 4.32
C LEU A 314 16.09 15.00 5.54
N GLU A 315 15.60 15.32 6.74
CA GLU A 315 16.23 14.95 8.00
C GLU A 315 16.26 13.44 8.20
N CYS A 316 15.16 12.75 7.87
CA CYS A 316 15.13 11.29 7.82
C CYS A 316 16.23 10.73 6.90
N ALA A 317 16.42 11.29 5.71
CA ALA A 317 17.49 10.86 4.80
C ALA A 317 18.89 11.12 5.40
N GLY A 318 19.09 12.26 6.07
CA GLY A 318 20.33 12.56 6.79
C GLY A 318 20.62 11.56 7.91
N LEU A 319 19.59 11.20 8.69
CA LEU A 319 19.67 10.17 9.73
C LEU A 319 20.07 8.81 9.14
N LEU A 320 19.42 8.37 8.06
CA LEU A 320 19.77 7.11 7.39
C LEU A 320 21.20 7.12 6.86
N GLN A 321 21.71 8.26 6.39
CA GLN A 321 23.10 8.38 5.97
C GLN A 321 24.07 8.31 7.15
N CYS A 322 23.73 8.88 8.30
CA CYS A 322 24.52 8.73 9.53
C CYS A 322 24.59 7.25 9.94
N MET A 323 23.44 6.56 9.93
CA MET A 323 23.36 5.12 10.22
C MET A 323 24.22 4.29 9.26
N ASN A 324 24.13 4.54 7.94
CA ASN A 324 24.97 3.87 6.93
C ASN A 324 26.48 4.12 7.15
N ALA A 325 26.85 5.30 7.65
CA ALA A 325 28.23 5.66 7.94
C ALA A 325 28.73 5.08 9.28
N GLY A 326 27.88 4.41 10.05
CA GLY A 326 28.21 3.93 11.39
C GLY A 326 28.40 5.04 12.41
N ILE A 327 27.76 6.20 12.19
CA ILE A 327 27.85 7.37 13.05
C ILE A 327 26.65 7.39 14.01
N ASP A 328 26.92 7.58 15.30
CA ASP A 328 25.87 7.81 16.28
C ASP A 328 25.21 9.18 16.03
N HIS A 329 23.96 9.14 15.58
CA HIS A 329 23.14 10.31 15.30
C HIS A 329 22.94 11.23 16.51
N HIS A 330 23.04 10.75 17.75
CA HIS A 330 22.97 11.58 18.96
C HIS A 330 24.15 12.55 19.10
N LEU A 331 25.21 12.40 18.31
CA LEU A 331 26.34 13.32 18.29
C LEU A 331 26.17 14.49 17.32
N ILE A 332 25.11 14.49 16.50
CA ILE A 332 24.90 15.43 15.39
C ILE A 332 23.54 16.15 15.48
N LEU A 333 22.56 15.55 16.16
CA LEU A 333 21.25 16.15 16.49
C LEU A 333 21.32 17.00 17.76
#